data_AF-A0A0B4E7G4-F1
#
_entry.id   AF-A0A0B4E7G4-F1
#
_cell.length_a   1.000
_cell.length_b   1.000
_cell.length_c   1.000
_cell.angle_alpha   90.00
_cell.angle_beta   90.00
_cell.angle_gamma   90.00
#
_symmetry.space_group_name_H-M   'P 1'
#
loop_
_entity.id
_entity.type
_entity.pdbx_description
1 polymer ?
#
loop_
_entity_poly.entity_id
_entity_poly.type
_entity_poly.pdbx_seq_one_letter_code
_entity_poly.pdbx_strand_id
1 'polypeptide(L)'
;MIALYVIVDSIFVGRGVGKEALAALNIAYPIITISSAISLMIGMGASTLISLYHGKKHLEELCLSYIHCLNFLFYLVLVFLVFFCSKQVLWILGGETSLEAMIRGYLYPCTVGMIFLMISTGWNAAVRNLGAPKYAFFSMLAGALCNVFFDWIFIFPMDLGIQGAAIATSMGQILSFLLLLFFFRKKEDFYPFLSSKNFMVFVEKIV
;
A
#
# COMPACT_ATOMS: atom_id res chain seq x y z
N MET A 1 -5.21 -2.13 11.44
CA MET A 1 -5.24 -0.93 10.58
C MET A 1 -5.82 -1.21 9.21
N ILE A 2 -5.36 -2.20 8.44
CA ILE A 2 -6.02 -2.58 7.16
C ILE A 2 -7.53 -2.84 7.36
N ALA A 3 -7.90 -3.55 8.43
CA ALA A 3 -9.30 -3.75 8.79
C ALA A 3 -10.08 -2.44 9.05
N LEU A 4 -9.41 -1.38 9.53
CA LEU A 4 -10.06 -0.08 9.75
C LEU A 4 -10.39 0.58 8.41
N TYR A 5 -9.46 0.59 7.45
CA TYR A 5 -9.71 1.07 6.09
C TYR A 5 -10.91 0.33 5.47
N VAL A 6 -10.91 -1.01 5.56
CA VAL A 6 -11.99 -1.84 5.02
C VAL A 6 -13.35 -1.50 5.64
N ILE A 7 -13.40 -1.36 6.96
CA ILE A 7 -14.65 -1.04 7.67
C ILE A 7 -15.14 0.37 7.30
N VAL A 8 -14.23 1.35 7.27
CA VAL A 8 -14.54 2.74 6.94
C VAL A 8 -15.08 2.83 5.52
N ASP A 9 -14.31 2.42 4.51
CA ASP A 9 -14.72 2.40 3.12
C ASP A 9 -16.09 1.69 2.94
N SER A 10 -16.28 0.54 3.59
CA SER A 10 -17.54 -0.22 3.52
C SER A 10 -18.74 0.57 4.07
N ILE A 11 -18.56 1.29 5.18
CA ILE A 11 -19.61 2.14 5.78
C ILE A 11 -19.91 3.32 4.86
N PHE A 12 -18.88 4.02 4.39
CA PHE A 12 -19.05 5.22 3.57
C PHE A 12 -19.62 4.90 2.19
N VAL A 13 -19.08 3.91 1.49
CA VAL A 13 -19.59 3.47 0.18
C VAL A 13 -20.99 2.87 0.30
N GLY A 14 -21.22 2.03 1.31
CA GLY A 14 -22.53 1.40 1.51
C GLY A 14 -23.65 2.39 1.84
N ARG A 15 -23.35 3.46 2.59
CA ARG A 15 -24.33 4.49 2.95
C ARG A 15 -24.43 5.63 1.92
N GLY A 16 -23.31 6.04 1.34
CA GLY A 16 -23.23 7.19 0.45
C GLY A 16 -23.51 6.87 -1.01
N VAL A 17 -23.13 5.69 -1.49
CA VAL A 17 -23.26 5.32 -2.91
C VAL A 17 -24.32 4.24 -3.11
N GLY A 18 -24.35 3.24 -2.22
CA GLY A 18 -25.40 2.22 -2.18
C GLY A 18 -24.89 0.78 -2.16
N LYS A 19 -25.85 -0.15 -2.20
CA LYS A 19 -25.59 -1.59 -2.01
C LYS A 19 -24.76 -2.23 -3.13
N GLU A 20 -24.98 -1.81 -4.37
CA GLU A 20 -24.23 -2.31 -5.54
C GLU A 20 -22.75 -1.89 -5.47
N ALA A 21 -22.49 -0.64 -5.07
CA ALA A 21 -21.12 -0.14 -4.88
C ALA A 21 -20.40 -0.87 -3.73
N LEU A 22 -21.11 -1.17 -2.64
CA LEU A 22 -20.56 -1.99 -1.55
C LEU A 22 -20.25 -3.42 -2.01
N ALA A 23 -21.09 -4.02 -2.85
CA ALA A 23 -20.81 -5.34 -3.43
C ALA A 23 -19.56 -5.30 -4.34
N ALA A 24 -19.46 -4.30 -5.21
CA ALA A 24 -18.30 -4.09 -6.09
C ALA A 24 -16.99 -3.90 -5.30
N LEU A 25 -17.04 -3.11 -4.22
CA LEU A 25 -15.92 -2.88 -3.30
C LEU A 25 -15.43 -4.20 -2.66
N ASN A 26 -16.36 -5.02 -2.17
CA ASN A 26 -16.02 -6.33 -1.58
C ASN A 26 -15.39 -7.30 -2.58
N ILE A 27 -15.83 -7.27 -3.84
CA ILE A 27 -15.25 -8.07 -4.93
C ILE A 27 -13.81 -7.60 -5.25
N ALA A 28 -13.53 -6.30 -5.12
CA ALA A 28 -12.21 -5.75 -5.40
C ALA A 28 -11.19 -5.94 -4.26
N TYR A 29 -11.63 -6.10 -3.00
CA TYR A 29 -10.76 -6.18 -1.83
C TYR A 29 -9.68 -7.28 -1.82
N PRO A 30 -9.88 -8.48 -2.40
CA PRO A 30 -8.84 -9.51 -2.44
C PRO A 30 -7.55 -9.01 -3.08
N ILE A 31 -7.62 -8.16 -4.11
CA ILE A 31 -6.43 -7.59 -4.77
C ILE A 31 -5.63 -6.73 -3.79
N ILE A 32 -6.30 -5.86 -3.03
CA ILE A 32 -5.66 -4.99 -2.02
C ILE A 32 -5.06 -5.83 -0.90
N THR A 33 -5.78 -6.86 -0.44
CA THR A 33 -5.36 -7.72 0.67
C THR A 33 -4.13 -8.55 0.29
N ILE A 34 -4.12 -9.17 -0.89
CA ILE A 34 -2.96 -9.94 -1.40
C ILE A 34 -1.74 -9.02 -1.56
N SER A 35 -1.94 -7.83 -2.13
CA SER A 35 -0.86 -6.84 -2.31
C SER A 35 -0.25 -6.43 -0.97
N SER A 36 -1.09 -6.18 0.03
CA SER A 36 -0.68 -5.87 1.39
C SER A 36 0.06 -7.04 2.05
N ALA A 37 -0.42 -8.27 1.87
CA ALA A 37 0.17 -9.46 2.45
C ALA A 37 1.57 -9.74 1.89
N ILE A 38 1.76 -9.61 0.58
CA ILE A 38 3.06 -9.77 -0.09
C ILE A 38 4.03 -8.68 0.36
N SER A 39 3.57 -7.44 0.41
CA SER A 39 4.38 -6.35 0.95
C SER A 39 4.81 -6.60 2.40
N LEU A 40 3.89 -7.06 3.24
CA LEU A 40 4.18 -7.39 4.64
C LEU A 40 5.19 -8.53 4.74
N MET A 41 5.06 -9.57 3.91
CA MET A 41 6.01 -10.68 3.82
C MET A 41 7.41 -10.18 3.47
N ILE A 42 7.54 -9.36 2.41
CA ILE A 42 8.81 -8.74 2.01
C ILE A 42 9.37 -7.87 3.14
N GLY A 43 8.53 -7.04 3.74
CA GLY A 43 8.92 -6.14 4.83
C GLY A 43 9.42 -6.89 6.07
N MET A 44 8.75 -7.97 6.46
CA MET A 44 9.19 -8.81 7.58
C MET A 44 10.49 -9.52 7.27
N GLY A 45 10.65 -10.10 6.06
CA GLY A 45 11.90 -10.74 5.64
C GLY A 45 13.08 -9.76 5.66
N ALA A 46 12.91 -8.57 5.10
CA ALA A 46 13.91 -7.51 5.15
C ALA A 46 14.19 -7.04 6.60
N SER A 47 13.18 -6.96 7.45
CA SER A 47 13.34 -6.56 8.86
C SER A 47 14.17 -7.56 9.66
N THR A 48 14.01 -8.86 9.39
CA THR A 48 14.84 -9.91 9.99
C THR A 48 16.30 -9.72 9.59
N LEU A 49 16.58 -9.45 8.31
CA LEU A 49 17.95 -9.18 7.83
C LEU A 49 18.53 -7.89 8.44
N ILE A 50 17.73 -6.82 8.56
CA ILE A 50 18.15 -5.58 9.24
C ILE A 50 18.59 -5.87 10.68
N SER A 51 17.84 -6.73 11.39
CA SER A 51 18.18 -7.12 12.77
C SER A 51 19.48 -7.93 12.84
N LEU A 52 19.74 -8.78 11.85
CA LEU A 52 20.99 -9.56 11.76
C LEU A 52 22.19 -8.69 11.40
N TYR A 53 22.00 -7.65 10.59
CA TYR A 53 23.04 -6.71 10.19
C TYR A 53 23.14 -5.48 11.09
N HIS A 54 22.60 -5.56 12.31
CA HIS A 54 22.57 -4.43 13.23
C HIS A 54 23.94 -3.76 13.40
N GLY A 55 23.99 -2.44 13.18
CA GLY A 55 25.20 -1.63 13.23
C GLY A 55 25.97 -1.57 11.91
N LYS A 56 25.62 -2.37 10.90
CA LYS A 56 26.22 -2.34 9.55
C LYS A 56 25.33 -1.56 8.59
N LYS A 57 25.35 -0.23 8.71
CA LYS A 57 24.48 0.72 7.97
C LYS A 57 24.27 0.35 6.49
N HIS A 58 25.34 0.11 5.73
CA HIS A 58 25.24 -0.24 4.31
C HIS A 58 24.41 -1.50 4.00
N LEU A 59 24.44 -2.51 4.88
CA LEU A 59 23.65 -3.73 4.72
C LEU A 59 22.20 -3.52 5.15
N GLU A 60 21.97 -2.69 6.18
CA GLU A 60 20.62 -2.34 6.60
C GLU A 60 19.90 -1.48 5.52
N GLU A 61 20.62 -0.55 4.87
CA GLU A 61 20.13 0.22 3.71
C GLU A 61 19.85 -0.68 2.50
N LEU A 62 20.71 -1.68 2.24
CA LEU A 62 20.48 -2.69 1.20
C LEU A 62 19.19 -3.49 1.49
N CYS A 63 18.88 -3.76 2.75
CA CYS A 63 17.65 -4.45 3.13
C CYS A 63 16.40 -3.61 2.86
N LEU A 64 16.43 -2.31 3.15
CA LEU A 64 15.34 -1.42 2.75
C LEU A 64 15.18 -1.37 1.22
N SER A 65 16.29 -1.42 0.51
CA SER A 65 16.31 -1.44 -0.94
C SER A 65 15.63 -2.70 -1.51
N TYR A 66 15.80 -3.86 -0.87
CA TYR A 66 15.02 -5.07 -1.21
C TYR A 66 13.51 -4.83 -1.07
N ILE A 67 13.07 -4.12 -0.04
CA ILE A 67 11.64 -3.76 0.11
C ILE A 67 11.19 -2.96 -1.12
N HIS A 68 11.94 -1.96 -1.55
CA HIS A 68 11.60 -1.14 -2.71
C HIS A 68 11.57 -1.94 -4.01
N CYS A 69 12.65 -2.65 -4.34
CA CYS A 69 12.78 -3.36 -5.59
C CYS A 69 11.72 -4.46 -5.74
N LEU A 70 11.51 -5.27 -4.69
CA LEU A 70 10.54 -6.37 -4.75
C LEU A 70 9.10 -5.87 -4.77
N ASN A 71 8.76 -4.85 -3.97
CA ASN A 71 7.42 -4.26 -4.02
C ASN A 71 7.17 -3.56 -5.36
N PHE A 72 8.17 -2.88 -5.93
CA PHE A 72 8.02 -2.24 -7.24
C PHE A 72 7.84 -3.27 -8.36
N LEU A 73 8.60 -4.37 -8.34
CA LEU A 73 8.43 -5.46 -9.29
C LEU A 73 7.02 -6.07 -9.20
N PHE A 74 6.55 -6.37 -7.99
CA PHE A 74 5.20 -6.89 -7.79
C PHE A 74 4.12 -5.88 -8.19
N TYR A 75 4.34 -4.59 -7.92
CA TYR A 75 3.47 -3.52 -8.36
C TYR A 75 3.33 -3.46 -9.89
N LEU A 76 4.43 -3.61 -10.65
CA LEU A 76 4.35 -3.67 -12.11
C LEU A 76 3.51 -4.85 -12.61
N VAL A 77 3.62 -6.01 -11.95
CA VAL A 77 2.77 -7.17 -12.26
C VAL A 77 1.31 -6.86 -11.97
N LEU A 78 1.00 -6.23 -10.84
CA LEU A 78 -0.37 -5.81 -10.51
C LEU A 78 -0.93 -4.81 -11.52
N VAL A 79 -0.16 -3.79 -11.90
CA VAL A 79 -0.56 -2.82 -12.93
C VAL A 79 -0.86 -3.53 -14.24
N PHE A 80 0.02 -4.44 -14.65
CA PHE A 80 -0.20 -5.24 -15.86
C PHE A 80 -1.51 -6.03 -15.77
N LEU A 81 -1.72 -6.77 -14.68
CA LEU A 81 -2.93 -7.59 -14.50
C LEU A 81 -4.21 -6.75 -14.42
N VAL A 82 -4.22 -5.67 -13.65
CA VAL A 82 -5.41 -4.85 -13.44
C VAL A 82 -5.79 -4.06 -14.69
N PHE A 83 -4.84 -3.51 -15.44
CA PHE A 83 -5.14 -2.69 -16.61
C PHE A 83 -5.29 -3.51 -17.90
N PHE A 84 -4.43 -4.50 -18.13
CA PHE A 84 -4.42 -5.27 -19.39
C PHE A 84 -5.19 -6.59 -19.31
N CYS A 85 -5.28 -7.20 -18.11
CA CYS A 85 -6.03 -8.44 -17.89
C CYS A 85 -7.29 -8.22 -17.02
N SER A 86 -7.81 -7.00 -17.00
CA SER A 86 -8.94 -6.59 -16.18
C SER A 86 -10.13 -7.55 -16.24
N LYS A 87 -10.55 -7.99 -17.42
CA LYS A 87 -11.71 -8.89 -17.59
C LYS A 87 -11.48 -10.25 -16.92
N GLN A 88 -10.29 -10.81 -17.06
CA GLN A 88 -9.90 -12.07 -16.43
C GLN A 88 -9.80 -11.91 -14.91
N VAL A 89 -9.24 -10.80 -14.43
CA VAL A 89 -9.18 -10.48 -13.00
C VAL A 89 -10.59 -10.38 -12.42
N LEU A 90 -11.49 -9.65 -13.06
CA LEU A 90 -12.88 -9.54 -12.62
C LEU A 90 -13.59 -10.89 -12.59
N TRP A 91 -13.37 -11.74 -13.59
CA TRP A 91 -13.97 -13.08 -13.64
C TRP A 91 -13.47 -13.99 -12.52
N ILE A 92 -12.17 -13.98 -12.22
CA ILE A 92 -11.57 -14.74 -11.11
C ILE A 92 -12.10 -14.27 -9.75
N LEU A 93 -12.33 -12.95 -9.61
CA LEU A 93 -12.88 -12.37 -8.38
C LEU A 93 -14.39 -12.62 -8.22
N GLY A 94 -15.04 -13.27 -9.19
CA GLY A 94 -16.48 -13.53 -9.17
C GLY A 94 -17.33 -12.31 -9.49
N GLY A 95 -16.78 -11.32 -10.21
CA GLY A 95 -17.49 -10.14 -10.64
C GLY A 95 -18.58 -10.44 -11.68
N GLU A 96 -19.81 -10.04 -11.38
CA GLU A 96 -20.89 -10.00 -12.37
C GLU A 96 -20.68 -8.87 -13.39
N THR A 97 -21.18 -9.05 -14.61
CA THR A 97 -21.09 -8.04 -15.69
C THR A 97 -21.78 -6.72 -15.34
N SER A 98 -22.81 -6.75 -14.48
CA SER A 98 -23.55 -5.58 -13.99
C SER A 98 -22.69 -4.66 -13.11
N LEU A 99 -21.75 -5.22 -12.35
CA LEU A 99 -20.90 -4.49 -11.41
C LEU A 99 -19.53 -4.12 -11.97
N GLU A 100 -19.21 -4.57 -13.19
CA GLU A 100 -17.90 -4.42 -13.82
C GLU A 100 -17.41 -2.96 -13.82
N ALA A 101 -18.29 -2.01 -14.15
CA ALA A 101 -17.94 -0.58 -14.16
C ALA A 101 -17.57 -0.05 -12.77
N MET A 102 -18.29 -0.46 -11.72
CA MET A 102 -18.01 -0.04 -10.34
C MET A 102 -16.73 -0.70 -9.81
N ILE A 103 -16.52 -1.98 -10.09
CA ILE A 103 -15.30 -2.71 -9.69
C ILE A 103 -14.07 -2.04 -10.32
N ARG A 104 -14.12 -1.72 -11.62
CA ARG A 104 -13.04 -1.00 -12.32
C ARG A 104 -12.85 0.41 -11.78
N GLY A 105 -13.96 1.12 -11.49
CA GLY A 105 -13.94 2.45 -10.90
C GLY A 105 -13.23 2.49 -9.55
N TYR A 106 -13.30 1.41 -8.77
CA TYR A 106 -12.54 1.30 -7.53
C TYR A 106 -11.10 0.81 -7.74
N LEU A 107 -10.91 -0.22 -8.57
CA LEU A 107 -9.60 -0.84 -8.77
C LEU A 107 -8.61 0.10 -9.43
N TYR A 108 -8.99 0.87 -10.46
CA TYR A 108 -8.01 1.68 -11.19
C TYR A 108 -7.36 2.78 -10.33
N PRO A 109 -8.12 3.64 -9.62
CA PRO A 109 -7.49 4.64 -8.75
C PRO A 109 -6.72 3.99 -7.60
N CYS A 110 -7.26 2.92 -6.99
CA CYS A 110 -6.58 2.16 -5.95
C CYS A 110 -5.25 1.58 -6.43
N THR A 111 -5.20 1.03 -7.64
CA THR A 111 -3.97 0.47 -8.21
C THR A 111 -2.92 1.56 -8.38
N VAL A 112 -3.27 2.76 -8.85
CA VAL A 112 -2.30 3.88 -8.93
C VAL A 112 -1.71 4.22 -7.55
N GLY A 113 -2.53 4.22 -6.50
CA GLY A 113 -2.08 4.44 -5.12
C GLY A 113 -1.38 3.25 -4.45
N MET A 114 -1.48 2.05 -5.03
CA MET A 114 -1.07 0.78 -4.41
C MET A 114 0.42 0.74 -4.08
N ILE A 115 1.27 1.38 -4.89
CA ILE A 115 2.72 1.41 -4.63
C ILE A 115 3.05 2.03 -3.27
N PHE A 116 2.31 3.08 -2.87
CA PHE A 116 2.52 3.73 -1.57
C PHE A 116 2.04 2.86 -0.42
N LEU A 117 0.91 2.16 -0.60
CA LEU A 117 0.43 1.16 0.35
C LEU A 117 1.48 0.07 0.56
N MET A 118 2.04 -0.44 -0.53
CA MET A 118 3.02 -1.53 -0.50
C MET A 118 4.34 -1.08 0.14
N ILE A 119 4.88 0.08 -0.23
CA ILE A 119 6.12 0.55 0.40
C ILE A 119 5.89 0.89 1.87
N SER A 120 4.80 1.60 2.20
CA SER A 120 4.49 1.96 3.59
C SER A 120 4.28 0.74 4.47
N THR A 121 3.60 -0.30 3.99
CA THR A 121 3.39 -1.56 4.74
C THR A 121 4.72 -2.26 5.03
N GLY A 122 5.61 -2.36 4.05
CA GLY A 122 6.93 -2.96 4.22
C GLY A 122 7.82 -2.16 5.17
N TRP A 123 7.88 -0.84 5.00
CA TRP A 123 8.60 0.06 5.90
C TRP A 123 8.06 0.04 7.32
N ASN A 124 6.74 -0.07 7.49
CA ASN A 124 6.13 -0.14 8.81
C ASN A 124 6.64 -1.36 9.59
N ALA A 125 6.82 -2.50 8.92
CA ALA A 125 7.46 -3.67 9.52
C ALA A 125 8.92 -3.41 9.93
N ALA A 126 9.69 -2.73 9.09
CA ALA A 126 11.08 -2.37 9.39
C ALA A 126 11.18 -1.41 10.58
N VAL A 127 10.38 -0.34 10.61
CA VAL A 127 10.36 0.65 11.70
C VAL A 127 9.98 0.03 13.05
N ARG A 128 9.04 -0.93 13.07
CA ARG A 128 8.72 -1.68 14.28
C ARG A 128 9.92 -2.47 14.80
N ASN A 129 10.63 -3.17 13.92
CA ASN A 129 11.80 -3.97 14.30
C ASN A 129 13.00 -3.09 14.71
N LEU A 130 13.13 -1.89 14.15
CA LEU A 130 14.15 -0.90 14.54
C LEU A 130 13.89 -0.24 15.91
N GLY A 131 12.93 -0.73 16.70
CA GLY A 131 12.66 -0.23 18.05
C GLY A 131 11.77 1.01 18.11
N ALA A 132 11.11 1.39 17.01
CA ALA A 132 10.20 2.54 16.95
C ALA A 132 8.72 2.15 16.68
N PRO A 133 8.13 1.18 17.40
CA PRO A 133 6.77 0.72 17.14
C PRO A 133 5.71 1.81 17.36
N LYS A 134 5.96 2.77 18.26
CA LYS A 134 5.07 3.93 18.45
C LYS A 134 4.99 4.78 17.17
N TYR A 135 6.12 5.02 16.52
CA TYR A 135 6.15 5.79 15.28
C TYR A 135 5.44 5.04 14.14
N ALA A 136 5.69 3.73 14.03
CA ALA A 136 5.00 2.87 13.08
C ALA A 136 3.47 2.85 13.31
N PHE A 137 3.02 2.87 14.55
CA PHE A 137 1.60 2.98 14.87
C PHE A 137 1.03 4.35 14.48
N PHE A 138 1.69 5.45 14.85
CA PHE A 138 1.23 6.80 14.52
C PHE A 138 1.18 7.06 13.02
N SER A 139 2.14 6.54 12.24
CA SER A 139 2.11 6.70 10.79
C SER A 139 0.88 6.06 10.15
N MET A 140 0.52 4.84 10.57
CA MET A 140 -0.70 4.19 10.11
C MET A 140 -1.97 4.89 10.62
N LEU A 141 -1.97 5.36 11.87
CA LEU A 141 -3.12 6.04 12.46
C LEU A 141 -3.42 7.34 11.74
N ALA A 142 -2.41 8.15 11.47
CA ALA A 142 -2.55 9.38 10.69
C ALA A 142 -3.10 9.08 9.29
N GLY A 143 -2.59 8.05 8.62
CA GLY A 143 -3.11 7.61 7.32
C GLY A 143 -4.57 7.19 7.36
N ALA A 144 -5.01 6.48 8.39
CA ALA A 144 -6.40 6.04 8.52
C ALA A 144 -7.35 7.21 8.82
N LEU A 145 -6.94 8.14 9.69
CA LEU A 145 -7.72 9.35 9.97
C LEU A 145 -7.85 10.24 8.71
N CYS A 146 -6.76 10.34 7.95
CA CYS A 146 -6.75 11.02 6.66
C CYS A 146 -7.73 10.38 5.67
N ASN A 147 -7.71 9.05 5.53
CA ASN A 147 -8.67 8.32 4.69
C ASN A 147 -10.12 8.56 5.14
N VAL A 148 -10.45 8.39 6.42
CA VAL A 148 -11.81 8.67 6.95
C VAL A 148 -12.28 10.08 6.61
N PHE A 149 -11.40 11.06 6.76
CA PHE A 149 -11.71 12.45 6.44
C PHE A 149 -11.98 12.65 4.95
N PHE A 150 -11.14 12.10 4.08
CA PHE A 150 -11.31 12.21 2.63
C PHE A 150 -12.47 11.37 2.08
N ASP A 151 -12.78 10.21 2.67
CA ASP A 151 -13.96 9.41 2.32
C ASP A 151 -15.22 10.22 2.51
N TRP A 152 -15.34 10.90 3.66
CA TRP A 152 -16.48 11.77 3.91
C TRP A 152 -16.60 12.86 2.85
N ILE A 153 -15.50 13.55 2.50
CA ILE A 153 -15.49 14.64 1.52
C ILE A 153 -15.80 14.16 0.10
N PHE A 154 -15.19 13.06 -0.33
CA PHE A 154 -15.28 12.60 -1.71
C PHE A 154 -16.61 11.90 -1.99
N ILE A 155 -17.19 11.22 -1.00
CA ILE A 155 -18.41 10.46 -1.19
C ILE A 155 -19.65 11.33 -0.98
N PHE A 156 -19.69 12.21 0.03
CA PHE A 156 -20.90 12.97 0.36
C PHE A 156 -20.96 14.36 -0.33
N PRO A 157 -20.07 15.34 -0.04
CA PRO A 157 -20.07 16.63 -0.74
C PRO A 157 -19.77 16.56 -2.24
N MET A 158 -18.81 15.74 -2.66
CA MET A 158 -18.31 15.74 -4.04
C MET A 158 -18.95 14.69 -4.94
N ASP A 159 -19.75 13.79 -4.38
CA ASP A 159 -20.48 12.73 -5.10
C ASP A 159 -19.61 11.94 -6.11
N LEU A 160 -18.35 11.68 -5.76
CA LEU A 160 -17.40 10.93 -6.60
C LEU A 160 -17.67 9.41 -6.58
N GLY A 161 -18.71 8.98 -5.88
CA GLY A 161 -19.11 7.59 -5.76
C GLY A 161 -17.99 6.69 -5.23
N ILE A 162 -17.92 5.47 -5.77
CA ILE A 162 -16.93 4.47 -5.38
C ILE A 162 -15.48 4.88 -5.73
N GLN A 163 -15.29 5.74 -6.73
CA GLN A 163 -13.96 6.24 -7.09
C GLN A 163 -13.42 7.17 -6.00
N GLY A 164 -14.31 7.95 -5.36
CA GLY A 164 -13.96 8.78 -4.20
C GLY A 164 -13.31 7.99 -3.08
N ALA A 165 -13.86 6.81 -2.76
CA ALA A 165 -13.29 5.91 -1.74
C ALA A 165 -11.87 5.44 -2.09
N ALA A 166 -11.64 5.08 -3.35
CA ALA A 166 -10.34 4.64 -3.84
C ALA A 166 -9.28 5.76 -3.74
N ILE A 167 -9.67 7.00 -4.05
CA ILE A 167 -8.80 8.18 -3.96
C ILE A 167 -8.49 8.50 -2.49
N ALA A 168 -9.49 8.50 -1.61
CA ALA A 168 -9.32 8.73 -0.18
C ALA A 168 -8.34 7.73 0.44
N THR A 169 -8.49 6.45 0.12
CA THR A 169 -7.57 5.40 0.56
C THR A 169 -6.16 5.68 0.07
N SER A 170 -5.99 6.01 -1.22
CA SER A 170 -4.68 6.34 -1.79
C SER A 170 -4.01 7.51 -1.06
N MET A 171 -4.76 8.57 -0.73
CA MET A 171 -4.24 9.71 0.03
C MET A 171 -3.81 9.33 1.45
N GLY A 172 -4.58 8.47 2.14
CA GLY A 172 -4.21 7.95 3.46
C GLY A 172 -2.91 7.13 3.43
N GLN A 173 -2.69 6.36 2.36
CA GLN A 173 -1.47 5.57 2.18
C GLN A 173 -0.26 6.44 1.83
N ILE A 174 -0.46 7.48 1.01
CA ILE A 174 0.58 8.47 0.73
C ILE A 174 1.02 9.18 2.01
N LEU A 175 0.08 9.59 2.87
CA LEU A 175 0.43 10.21 4.15
C LEU A 175 1.23 9.25 5.05
N SER A 176 0.81 7.99 5.15
CA SER A 176 1.53 6.95 5.91
C SER A 176 2.96 6.78 5.38
N PHE A 177 3.12 6.73 4.07
CA PHE A 177 4.41 6.66 3.39
C PHE A 177 5.29 7.88 3.71
N LEU A 178 4.75 9.10 3.61
CA LEU A 178 5.50 10.33 3.89
C LEU A 178 5.98 10.40 5.34
N LEU A 179 5.15 9.97 6.30
CA LEU A 179 5.55 9.90 7.70
C LEU A 179 6.68 8.88 7.92
N LEU A 180 6.60 7.71 7.31
CA LEU A 180 7.68 6.72 7.37
C LEU A 180 8.95 7.19 6.65
N LEU A 181 8.83 7.92 5.55
CA LEU A 181 9.97 8.55 4.87
C LEU A 181 10.65 9.56 5.81
N PHE A 182 9.87 10.38 6.50
CA PHE A 182 10.40 11.34 7.47
C PHE A 182 11.14 10.65 8.62
N PHE A 183 10.65 9.49 9.09
CA PHE A 183 11.34 8.70 10.10
C PHE A 183 12.74 8.30 9.66
N PHE A 184 12.85 7.73 8.46
CA PHE A 184 14.15 7.28 7.94
C PHE A 184 15.09 8.46 7.70
N ARG A 185 14.59 9.60 7.20
CA ARG A 185 15.42 10.81 7.02
C ARG A 185 15.92 11.43 8.32
N LYS A 186 15.10 11.41 9.39
CA LYS A 186 15.47 11.99 10.70
C LYS A 186 16.48 11.14 11.45
N LYS A 187 16.49 9.83 11.21
CA LYS A 187 17.60 8.97 11.63
C LYS A 187 18.74 9.28 10.66
N GLU A 188 19.54 10.33 10.93
CA GLU A 188 20.53 11.02 10.06
C GLU A 188 21.55 10.15 9.28
N ASP A 189 21.40 8.83 9.35
CA ASP A 189 22.29 7.79 8.88
C ASP A 189 21.60 6.69 8.06
N PHE A 190 20.33 6.88 7.68
CA PHE A 190 19.53 5.84 7.03
C PHE A 190 18.82 6.34 5.78
N TYR A 191 19.44 6.16 4.61
CA TYR A 191 18.80 6.51 3.36
C TYR A 191 18.04 5.29 2.82
N PRO A 192 16.70 5.36 2.74
CA PRO A 192 15.92 4.22 2.26
C PRO A 192 16.07 4.01 0.74
N PHE A 193 16.61 4.99 0.02
CA PHE A 193 16.84 4.91 -1.42
C PHE A 193 18.32 4.66 -1.72
N LEU A 194 18.59 3.70 -2.61
CA LEU A 194 19.92 3.37 -3.11
C LEU A 194 20.64 4.61 -3.68
N SER A 195 21.79 4.95 -3.11
CA SER A 195 22.85 5.66 -3.85
C SER A 195 23.34 4.78 -5.02
N SER A 196 23.70 5.38 -6.16
CA SER A 196 24.04 4.66 -7.41
C SER A 196 25.11 3.58 -7.24
N LYS A 197 26.04 3.74 -6.28
CA LYS A 197 27.06 2.73 -5.94
C LYS A 197 26.51 1.45 -5.32
N ASN A 198 25.41 1.54 -4.57
CA ASN A 198 24.82 0.40 -3.87
C ASN A 198 23.97 -0.47 -4.82
N PHE A 199 23.49 0.09 -5.94
CA PHE A 199 22.73 -0.67 -6.96
C PHE A 199 23.62 -1.66 -7.72
N MET A 200 24.88 -1.30 -8.00
CA MET A 200 25.85 -2.23 -8.59
C MET A 200 26.15 -3.42 -7.65
N VAL A 201 26.35 -3.15 -6.35
CA VAL A 201 26.59 -4.19 -5.34
C VAL A 201 25.37 -5.12 -5.17
N PHE A 202 24.16 -4.60 -5.35
CA PHE A 202 22.93 -5.41 -5.36
C PHE A 202 22.91 -6.39 -6.54
N VAL A 203 23.27 -5.93 -7.75
CA VAL A 203 23.31 -6.77 -8.95
C VAL A 203 24.40 -7.83 -8.83
N GLU A 204 25.59 -7.48 -8.31
CA GLU A 204 26.70 -8.43 -8.11
C GLU A 204 26.45 -9.51 -7.06
N LYS A 205 25.52 -9.32 -6.12
CA LYS A 205 25.20 -10.35 -5.11
C LYS A 205 24.04 -11.27 -5.49
N ILE A 206 23.27 -10.91 -6.52
CA ILE A 206 22.13 -11.70 -7.02
C ILE A 206 22.52 -12.58 -8.22
N VAL A 207 23.60 -12.23 -8.92
CA VAL A 207 24.19 -12.99 -10.03
C VAL A 207 25.39 -13.79 -9.54
#